data_AF-A0A1H8KI31-F1
#
_entry.id   AF-A0A1H8KI31-F1
#
_cell.length_a   1.000
_cell.length_b   1.000
_cell.length_c   1.000
_cell.angle_alpha   90.00
_cell.angle_beta   90.00
_cell.angle_gamma   90.00
#
_symmetry.space_group_name_H-M   'P 1'
#
loop_
_entity.id
_entity.type
_entity.pdbx_description
1 polymer ?
#
loop_
_entity_poly.entity_id
_entity_poly.type
_entity_poly.pdbx_seq_one_letter_code
_entity_poly.pdbx_strand_id
1 'polypeptide(L)'
;MKYMQFIKAVLCLCLSLVIVVACDDKDFSGLGPVPIKISSSATSAVLSSENESSDAIAFKWELENVPEADAGALTYYLQWDRKGNDFKGANQRPIGNGIFQYTFSVVELNAALSPIYGGGNQIDLDVRLYAVNPNGSAANTYYSNTIPVTVTTYRTNYVVVTGFMANPTGGDIPEYGTTNSYAGGITVQHKGGYEYIQLMALEDIDFSKTPYSVVTSNNGSVTAKGWAEGNAITHKFDLTSGFATKGSYFYVGGSSEVICGYSSKGLSTDISGANWVRVQNINVGDESVVTGDGFGNSIAGILGNDATAGSGNADGIAVFYGTDVTESSVPVDAIFYGQIVGTGVINSSKGWGYRVTDNDHYSLTDPQTGLAQPFFGAGSNTYIYLPALDGGFQKLAGTIDDSGKWVSPRIPTNVKLVYNSPITDIESGGSKLIN
;
A
#
# COMPACT_ATOMS: atom_id res chain seq x y z
N MET A 1 -43.06 61.55 51.39
CA MET A 1 -42.36 61.61 52.69
C MET A 1 -40.87 61.38 52.42
N LYS A 2 -39.94 62.24 52.90
CA LYS A 2 -38.45 62.12 52.83
C LYS A 2 -37.87 61.55 51.50
N TYR A 3 -37.42 62.33 50.52
CA TYR A 3 -36.32 63.30 50.52
C TYR A 3 -34.91 62.72 50.86
N MET A 4 -34.21 62.29 49.80
CA MET A 4 -32.84 62.69 49.41
C MET A 4 -31.59 61.95 49.98
N GLN A 5 -30.54 61.90 49.14
CA GLN A 5 -29.15 61.40 49.37
C GLN A 5 -29.02 59.86 49.52
N PHE A 6 -28.04 59.13 48.96
CA PHE A 6 -26.96 59.36 47.97
C PHE A 6 -26.55 57.94 47.40
N ILE A 7 -25.66 57.67 46.43
CA ILE A 7 -24.59 58.44 45.73
C ILE A 7 -24.36 57.93 44.26
N LYS A 8 -23.28 58.38 43.61
CA LYS A 8 -22.70 58.02 42.28
C LYS A 8 -22.78 56.54 41.85
N ALA A 9 -23.15 56.29 40.58
CA ALA A 9 -22.27 55.75 39.50
C ALA A 9 -23.06 55.55 38.19
N VAL A 10 -22.60 56.11 37.06
CA VAL A 10 -23.15 55.80 35.72
C VAL A 10 -22.38 54.63 35.13
N LEU A 11 -23.10 53.58 34.71
CA LEU A 11 -22.51 52.29 34.36
C LEU A 11 -22.04 52.22 32.89
N CYS A 12 -20.81 51.75 32.72
CA CYS A 12 -20.16 51.22 31.51
C CYS A 12 -20.70 51.65 30.13
N LEU A 13 -20.00 52.64 29.58
CA LEU A 13 -19.50 52.63 28.20
C LEU A 13 -19.22 51.19 27.69
N CYS A 14 -19.92 50.75 26.65
CA CYS A 14 -19.58 49.56 25.87
C CYS A 14 -20.20 49.57 24.46
N LEU A 15 -20.05 50.69 23.74
CA LEU A 15 -20.30 50.71 22.30
C LEU A 15 -19.01 50.30 21.59
N SER A 16 -18.84 48.99 21.39
CA SER A 16 -17.73 48.46 20.60
C SER A 16 -17.78 49.01 19.18
N LEU A 17 -16.63 49.52 18.69
CA LEU A 17 -16.46 49.72 17.27
C LEU A 17 -16.52 48.35 16.60
N VAL A 18 -17.66 48.02 16.01
CA VAL A 18 -17.71 47.01 14.96
C VAL A 18 -17.04 47.66 13.74
N ILE A 19 -15.71 47.55 13.70
CA ILE A 19 -14.98 47.68 12.45
C ILE A 19 -15.44 46.49 11.61
N VAL A 20 -16.46 46.74 10.79
CA VAL A 20 -16.75 45.86 9.66
C VAL A 20 -15.53 45.99 8.76
N VAL A 21 -14.58 45.07 8.93
CA VAL A 21 -13.65 44.74 7.86
C VAL A 21 -14.54 44.17 6.77
N ALA A 22 -14.92 45.04 5.83
CA ALA A 22 -15.35 44.56 4.54
C ALA A 22 -14.20 43.68 4.04
N CYS A 23 -14.50 42.40 3.82
CA CYS A 23 -13.69 41.66 2.87
C CYS A 23 -13.99 42.36 1.55
N ASP A 24 -13.04 43.17 1.05
CA ASP A 24 -13.18 43.76 -0.27
C ASP A 24 -13.22 42.59 -1.26
N ASP A 25 -14.43 42.26 -1.71
CA ASP A 25 -14.69 41.37 -2.84
C ASP A 25 -13.97 42.00 -4.05
N LYS A 26 -12.70 41.61 -4.23
CA LYS A 26 -11.85 42.17 -5.27
C LYS A 26 -12.55 42.03 -6.61
N ASP A 27 -12.88 43.15 -7.23
CA ASP A 27 -13.62 43.16 -8.48
C ASP A 27 -12.68 42.84 -9.65
N PHE A 28 -12.48 41.54 -9.88
CA PHE A 28 -11.69 41.02 -10.99
C PHE A 28 -12.36 41.24 -12.37
N SER A 29 -13.52 41.90 -12.47
CA SER A 29 -14.15 42.22 -13.77
C SER A 29 -13.32 43.17 -14.65
N GLY A 30 -12.34 43.86 -14.05
CA GLY A 30 -11.34 44.66 -14.75
C GLY A 30 -10.14 43.87 -15.30
N LEU A 31 -9.98 42.58 -14.97
CA LEU A 31 -8.94 41.76 -15.60
C LEU A 31 -9.33 41.44 -17.05
N GLY A 32 -8.41 41.74 -17.98
CA GLY A 32 -8.51 41.28 -19.36
C GLY A 32 -8.40 39.75 -19.48
N PRO A 33 -8.35 39.21 -20.71
CA PRO A 33 -8.11 37.78 -20.92
C PRO A 33 -6.71 37.41 -20.40
N VAL A 34 -6.63 36.86 -19.18
CA VAL A 34 -5.36 36.55 -18.49
C VAL A 34 -4.59 35.48 -19.28
N PRO A 35 -3.46 35.82 -19.91
CA PRO A 35 -2.63 34.86 -20.62
C PRO A 35 -1.69 34.23 -19.59
N ILE A 36 -2.13 33.12 -18.99
CA ILE A 36 -1.25 32.30 -18.17
C ILE A 36 -0.25 31.62 -19.12
N LYS A 37 1.04 31.80 -18.89
CA LYS A 37 2.10 31.10 -19.64
C LYS A 37 2.73 30.05 -18.76
N ILE A 38 2.50 28.77 -19.08
CA ILE A 38 3.12 27.63 -18.39
C ILE A 38 4.34 27.13 -19.18
N SER A 39 5.37 26.76 -18.44
CA SER A 39 6.59 26.10 -18.89
C SER A 39 6.92 24.91 -17.97
N SER A 40 7.74 23.98 -18.45
CA SER A 40 8.28 22.88 -17.66
C SER A 40 9.81 22.89 -17.68
N SER A 41 10.45 22.32 -16.65
CA SER A 41 11.90 22.15 -16.58
C SER A 41 12.45 21.12 -17.58
N ALA A 42 11.59 20.20 -18.03
CA ALA A 42 11.89 19.19 -19.03
C ALA A 42 10.64 18.88 -19.89
N THR A 43 10.85 18.44 -21.13
CA THR A 43 9.80 17.92 -22.01
C THR A 43 9.56 16.41 -21.82
N SER A 44 10.42 15.73 -21.06
CA SER A 44 10.26 14.33 -20.70
C SER A 44 10.90 13.99 -19.36
N ALA A 45 10.41 12.93 -18.73
CA ALA A 45 11.05 12.31 -17.56
C ALA A 45 10.94 10.79 -17.64
N VAL A 46 12.00 10.09 -17.21
CA VAL A 46 11.96 8.64 -16.95
C VAL A 46 12.05 8.48 -15.44
N LEU A 47 11.02 7.90 -14.85
CA LEU A 47 10.88 7.73 -13.41
C LEU A 47 11.51 6.38 -13.01
N SER A 48 12.19 6.34 -11.87
CA SER A 48 12.81 5.13 -11.30
C SER A 48 12.63 5.10 -9.79
N SER A 49 12.34 3.92 -9.24
CA SER A 49 12.18 3.72 -7.80
C SER A 49 13.49 3.90 -7.02
N GLU A 50 14.64 3.94 -7.72
CA GLU A 50 15.97 4.23 -7.15
C GLU A 50 16.13 5.70 -6.72
N ASN A 51 15.32 6.62 -7.27
CA ASN A 51 15.53 8.08 -7.14
C ASN A 51 14.27 8.82 -6.64
N GLU A 52 13.38 8.13 -5.93
CA GLU A 52 12.02 8.56 -5.57
C GLU A 52 11.88 9.98 -4.98
N SER A 53 12.83 10.41 -4.15
CA SER A 53 12.84 11.72 -3.51
C SER A 53 13.41 12.86 -4.37
N SER A 54 13.92 12.57 -5.56
CA SER A 54 14.48 13.57 -6.48
C SER A 54 13.39 14.34 -7.22
N ASP A 55 13.67 15.57 -7.62
CA ASP A 55 12.83 16.35 -8.54
C ASP A 55 12.71 15.64 -9.90
N ALA A 56 11.47 15.40 -10.36
CA ALA A 56 11.19 14.82 -11.68
C ALA A 56 10.93 15.91 -12.74
N ILE A 57 9.88 16.71 -12.54
CA ILE A 57 9.53 17.83 -13.42
C ILE A 57 9.00 18.98 -12.56
N ALA A 58 9.57 20.16 -12.76
CA ALA A 58 9.04 21.42 -12.26
C ALA A 58 8.22 22.13 -13.35
N PHE A 59 7.00 22.51 -13.02
CA PHE A 59 6.13 23.37 -13.81
C PHE A 59 6.19 24.79 -13.24
N LYS A 60 6.32 25.81 -14.09
CA LYS A 60 6.36 27.22 -13.70
C LYS A 60 5.42 28.04 -14.56
N TRP A 61 4.74 29.03 -13.97
CA TRP A 61 3.80 29.87 -14.70
C TRP A 61 3.89 31.34 -14.33
N GLU A 62 3.71 32.17 -15.36
CA GLU A 62 3.66 33.63 -15.28
C GLU A 62 2.30 34.13 -15.81
N LEU A 63 1.84 35.26 -15.30
CA LEU A 63 0.57 35.89 -15.70
C LEU A 63 0.86 37.23 -16.37
N GLU A 64 0.59 37.35 -17.67
CA GLU A 64 0.82 38.60 -18.38
C GLU A 64 -0.22 39.66 -18.01
N ASN A 65 0.25 40.86 -17.63
CA ASN A 65 -0.55 42.05 -17.32
C ASN A 65 -1.48 41.94 -16.09
N VAL A 66 -1.21 41.01 -15.16
CA VAL A 66 -1.93 40.90 -13.88
C VAL A 66 -1.06 41.43 -12.73
N PRO A 67 -1.56 42.34 -11.86
CA PRO A 67 -0.81 42.77 -10.68
C PRO A 67 -0.54 41.62 -9.70
N GLU A 68 0.63 41.63 -9.06
CA GLU A 68 1.07 40.57 -8.13
C GLU A 68 0.05 40.31 -7.00
N ALA A 69 -0.55 41.36 -6.45
CA ALA A 69 -1.56 41.28 -5.39
C ALA A 69 -2.91 40.67 -5.85
N ASP A 70 -3.12 40.50 -7.16
CA ASP A 70 -4.31 39.91 -7.76
C ASP A 70 -4.01 38.50 -8.28
N ALA A 71 -2.83 38.31 -8.89
CA ALA A 71 -2.26 36.99 -9.18
C ALA A 71 -2.07 36.14 -7.90
N GLY A 72 -1.78 36.78 -6.77
CA GLY A 72 -1.72 36.15 -5.44
C GLY A 72 -3.07 35.66 -4.90
N ALA A 73 -4.19 36.21 -5.38
CA ALA A 73 -5.53 35.88 -4.90
C ALA A 73 -6.18 34.71 -5.64
N LEU A 74 -5.74 34.41 -6.87
CA LEU A 74 -6.24 33.28 -7.67
C LEU A 74 -5.83 31.93 -7.07
N THR A 75 -6.72 30.93 -7.17
CA THR A 75 -6.42 29.53 -6.85
C THR A 75 -6.00 28.79 -8.13
N TYR A 76 -4.81 28.17 -8.10
CA TYR A 76 -4.23 27.47 -9.24
C TYR A 76 -4.44 25.95 -9.17
N TYR A 77 -4.66 25.36 -10.34
CA TYR A 77 -4.80 23.92 -10.55
C TYR A 77 -3.96 23.51 -11.76
N LEU A 78 -3.15 22.47 -11.60
CA LEU A 78 -2.44 21.84 -12.71
C LEU A 78 -3.29 20.70 -13.26
N GLN A 79 -3.52 20.66 -14.58
CA GLN A 79 -4.30 19.65 -15.28
C GLN A 79 -3.43 18.86 -16.28
N TRP A 80 -3.64 17.55 -16.35
CA TRP A 80 -3.02 16.67 -17.34
C TRP A 80 -4.01 15.66 -17.92
N ASP A 81 -3.80 15.31 -19.18
CA ASP A 81 -4.56 14.26 -19.87
C ASP A 81 -3.65 13.60 -20.94
N ARG A 82 -4.08 12.49 -21.53
CA ARG A 82 -3.41 11.93 -22.71
C ARG A 82 -3.35 12.97 -23.83
N LYS A 83 -2.19 13.09 -24.45
CA LYS A 83 -1.92 14.04 -25.54
C LYS A 83 -2.94 13.89 -26.67
N GLY A 84 -3.56 15.00 -27.08
CA GLY A 84 -4.61 15.04 -28.10
C GLY A 84 -6.01 14.61 -27.63
N ASN A 85 -6.24 14.35 -26.33
CA ASN A 85 -7.59 14.07 -25.82
C ASN A 85 -8.43 15.35 -25.55
N ASP A 86 -7.86 16.56 -25.77
CA ASP A 86 -8.46 17.87 -25.47
C ASP A 86 -8.94 18.05 -24.01
N PHE A 87 -8.27 17.40 -23.05
CA PHE A 87 -8.63 17.42 -21.62
C PHE A 87 -10.02 16.83 -21.30
N LYS A 88 -10.54 15.94 -22.17
CA LYS A 88 -11.84 15.25 -22.01
C LYS A 88 -11.75 14.13 -20.97
N GLY A 89 -11.80 14.52 -19.70
CA GLY A 89 -11.55 13.66 -18.55
C GLY A 89 -10.20 13.91 -17.87
N ALA A 90 -9.66 15.12 -18.01
CA ALA A 90 -8.38 15.49 -17.44
C ALA A 90 -8.31 15.30 -15.92
N ASN A 91 -7.17 14.80 -15.47
CA ASN A 91 -6.81 14.71 -14.07
C ASN A 91 -6.25 16.06 -13.60
N GLN A 92 -6.36 16.35 -12.31
CA GLN A 92 -5.95 17.64 -11.78
C GLN A 92 -5.40 17.59 -10.36
N ARG A 93 -4.42 18.46 -10.09
CA ARG A 93 -3.84 18.72 -8.77
C ARG A 93 -4.16 20.16 -8.35
N PRO A 94 -4.89 20.38 -7.25
CA PRO A 94 -4.97 21.69 -6.62
C PRO A 94 -3.58 22.10 -6.13
N ILE A 95 -3.14 23.30 -6.48
CA ILE A 95 -1.85 23.85 -6.04
C ILE A 95 -2.05 24.79 -4.85
N GLY A 96 -3.09 25.64 -4.90
CA GLY A 96 -3.38 26.67 -3.89
C GLY A 96 -3.27 28.08 -4.45
N ASN A 97 -3.21 29.08 -3.57
CA ASN A 97 -3.26 30.49 -3.95
C ASN A 97 -1.87 31.14 -3.95
N GLY A 98 -1.60 32.00 -4.93
CA GLY A 98 -0.34 32.77 -5.03
C GLY A 98 0.93 31.93 -5.20
N ILE A 99 0.80 30.69 -5.64
CA ILE A 99 1.92 29.82 -6.00
C ILE A 99 2.13 29.89 -7.52
N PHE A 100 3.38 30.03 -7.95
CA PHE A 100 3.78 30.25 -9.36
C PHE A 100 4.70 29.15 -9.92
N GLN A 101 5.00 28.13 -9.11
CA GLN A 101 5.72 26.93 -9.53
C GLN A 101 5.27 25.71 -8.72
N TYR A 102 5.32 24.54 -9.34
CA TYR A 102 5.13 23.25 -8.65
C TYR A 102 6.15 22.24 -9.17
N THR A 103 6.88 21.58 -8.27
CA THR A 103 7.80 20.48 -8.61
C THR A 103 7.24 19.18 -8.09
N PHE A 104 7.05 18.21 -8.99
CA PHE A 104 6.81 16.83 -8.58
C PHE A 104 8.15 16.16 -8.27
N SER A 105 8.21 15.38 -7.19
CA SER A 105 9.23 14.36 -7.03
C SER A 105 8.96 13.15 -7.94
N VAL A 106 9.95 12.29 -8.11
CA VAL A 106 9.85 11.05 -8.90
C VAL A 106 8.73 10.14 -8.40
N VAL A 107 8.64 9.92 -7.08
CA VAL A 107 7.56 9.11 -6.49
C VAL A 107 6.18 9.75 -6.67
N GLU A 108 6.09 11.07 -6.55
CA GLU A 108 4.80 11.76 -6.64
C GLU A 108 4.27 11.78 -8.08
N LEU A 109 5.12 12.04 -9.07
CA LEU A 109 4.71 11.97 -10.47
C LEU A 109 4.34 10.53 -10.88
N ASN A 110 5.01 9.53 -10.31
CA ASN A 110 4.66 8.13 -10.55
C ASN A 110 3.30 7.77 -9.92
N ALA A 111 3.07 8.14 -8.66
CA ALA A 111 1.80 7.93 -7.97
C ALA A 111 0.62 8.67 -8.64
N ALA A 112 0.86 9.83 -9.27
CA ALA A 112 -0.15 10.59 -10.00
C ALA A 112 -0.49 10.03 -11.40
N LEU A 113 0.32 9.11 -11.95
CA LEU A 113 0.18 8.61 -13.33
C LEU A 113 -0.04 7.11 -13.42
N SER A 114 0.69 6.30 -12.63
CA SER A 114 0.66 4.84 -12.70
C SER A 114 -0.73 4.21 -12.45
N PRO A 115 -1.59 4.70 -11.53
CA PRO A 115 -2.95 4.18 -11.38
C PRO A 115 -3.87 4.43 -12.59
N ILE A 116 -3.54 5.43 -13.42
CA ILE A 116 -4.41 5.95 -14.49
C ILE A 116 -3.96 5.42 -15.87
N TYR A 117 -2.65 5.28 -16.04
CA TYR A 117 -2.01 4.98 -17.32
C TYR A 117 -1.11 3.73 -17.29
N GLY A 118 -0.98 3.08 -16.12
CA GLY A 118 -0.12 1.93 -15.86
C GLY A 118 1.32 2.32 -15.49
N GLY A 119 1.93 1.53 -14.61
CA GLY A 119 3.36 1.63 -14.28
C GLY A 119 4.25 0.93 -15.31
N GLY A 120 5.47 1.44 -15.52
CA GLY A 120 6.40 0.89 -16.53
C GLY A 120 6.07 1.32 -17.97
N ASN A 121 5.17 2.29 -18.16
CA ASN A 121 4.66 2.71 -19.47
C ASN A 121 5.20 4.10 -19.83
N GLN A 122 5.59 4.29 -21.10
CA GLN A 122 5.79 5.62 -21.66
C GLN A 122 4.43 6.24 -22.03
N ILE A 123 4.17 7.45 -21.54
CA ILE A 123 2.90 8.16 -21.65
C ILE A 123 3.16 9.57 -22.21
N ASP A 124 2.59 9.86 -23.37
CA ASP A 124 2.53 11.21 -23.93
C ASP A 124 1.32 11.95 -23.32
N LEU A 125 1.59 13.01 -22.55
CA LEU A 125 0.60 13.86 -21.90
C LEU A 125 0.54 15.24 -22.55
N ASP A 126 -0.65 15.85 -22.52
CA ASP A 126 -0.83 17.29 -22.63
C ASP A 126 -1.07 17.84 -21.22
N VAL A 127 -0.31 18.87 -20.83
CA VAL A 127 -0.38 19.52 -19.51
C VAL A 127 -0.76 20.98 -19.67
N ARG A 128 -1.62 21.50 -18.80
CA ARG A 128 -1.96 22.94 -18.72
C ARG A 128 -2.18 23.36 -17.27
N LEU A 129 -2.08 24.65 -17.00
CA LEU A 129 -2.65 25.23 -15.79
C LEU A 129 -4.08 25.73 -16.07
N TYR A 130 -4.91 25.75 -15.04
CA TYR A 130 -6.01 26.71 -14.96
C TYR A 130 -6.03 27.42 -13.61
N ALA A 131 -6.57 28.64 -13.61
CA ALA A 131 -6.75 29.47 -12.43
C ALA A 131 -8.21 29.88 -12.28
N VAL A 132 -8.69 29.93 -11.05
CA VAL A 132 -10.04 30.42 -10.70
C VAL A 132 -9.96 31.56 -9.69
N ASN A 133 -10.91 32.48 -9.80
CA ASN A 133 -11.21 33.48 -8.80
C ASN A 133 -11.79 32.79 -7.53
N PRO A 134 -11.39 33.19 -6.30
CA PRO A 134 -11.90 32.61 -5.05
C PRO A 134 -13.44 32.64 -4.91
N ASN A 135 -14.14 33.53 -5.63
CA ASN A 135 -15.60 33.61 -5.65
C ASN A 135 -16.26 32.55 -6.58
N GLY A 136 -15.50 31.56 -7.07
CA GLY A 136 -15.99 30.23 -7.47
C GLY A 136 -16.82 30.11 -8.76
N SER A 137 -17.18 31.22 -9.41
CA SER A 137 -17.98 31.18 -10.65
C SER A 137 -17.15 30.69 -11.85
N ALA A 138 -17.61 29.61 -12.49
CA ALA A 138 -16.96 28.97 -13.64
C ALA A 138 -16.75 29.92 -14.85
N ALA A 139 -17.50 31.03 -14.91
CA ALA A 139 -17.33 32.08 -15.92
C ALA A 139 -15.93 32.76 -15.87
N ASN A 140 -15.25 32.72 -14.73
CA ASN A 140 -13.95 33.35 -14.49
C ASN A 140 -12.82 32.31 -14.38
N THR A 141 -12.77 31.37 -15.33
CA THR A 141 -11.71 30.35 -15.41
C THR A 141 -10.70 30.72 -16.49
N TYR A 142 -9.45 30.93 -16.09
CA TYR A 142 -8.35 31.29 -17.01
C TYR A 142 -7.47 30.07 -17.26
N TYR A 143 -7.15 29.76 -18.51
CA TYR A 143 -6.34 28.62 -18.91
C TYR A 143 -4.98 29.07 -19.47
N SER A 144 -3.94 28.26 -19.26
CA SER A 144 -2.65 28.49 -19.92
C SER A 144 -2.61 27.96 -21.36
N ASN A 145 -1.51 28.22 -22.05
CA ASN A 145 -1.08 27.34 -23.14
C ASN A 145 -0.98 25.88 -22.67
N THR A 146 -1.22 24.93 -23.56
CA THR A 146 -0.84 23.53 -23.36
C THR A 146 0.67 23.36 -23.57
N ILE A 147 1.30 22.46 -22.82
CA ILE A 147 2.65 21.94 -23.09
C ILE A 147 2.63 20.40 -23.12
N PRO A 148 3.26 19.77 -24.12
CA PRO A 148 3.37 18.32 -24.17
C PRO A 148 4.50 17.83 -23.26
N VAL A 149 4.27 16.74 -22.54
CA VAL A 149 5.27 16.09 -21.67
C VAL A 149 5.21 14.58 -21.85
N THR A 150 6.36 13.94 -22.10
CA THR A 150 6.46 12.48 -22.22
C THR A 150 7.02 11.89 -20.93
N VAL A 151 6.22 11.15 -20.16
CA VAL A 151 6.65 10.53 -18.89
C VAL A 151 6.69 9.02 -19.02
N THR A 152 7.80 8.39 -18.68
CA THR A 152 7.87 6.94 -18.48
C THR A 152 7.76 6.64 -16.98
N THR A 153 6.67 5.98 -16.58
CA THR A 153 6.45 5.52 -15.20
C THR A 153 7.30 4.29 -14.87
N TYR A 154 7.52 4.01 -13.59
CA TYR A 154 7.94 2.70 -13.07
C TYR A 154 6.76 2.02 -12.36
N ARG A 155 6.82 0.70 -12.14
CA ARG A 155 5.76 0.00 -11.39
C ARG A 155 6.08 0.02 -9.90
N THR A 156 5.06 -0.18 -9.08
CA THR A 156 5.23 -0.61 -7.68
C THR A 156 5.04 -2.12 -7.53
N ASN A 157 4.30 -2.73 -8.46
CA ASN A 157 3.75 -4.08 -8.36
C ASN A 157 4.69 -5.10 -9.00
N TYR A 158 5.85 -5.33 -8.37
CA TYR A 158 6.87 -6.27 -8.87
C TYR A 158 6.97 -7.59 -8.09
N VAL A 159 6.22 -7.72 -7.00
CA VAL A 159 6.17 -8.94 -6.16
C VAL A 159 4.72 -9.29 -5.86
N VAL A 160 4.38 -10.58 -5.96
CA VAL A 160 3.04 -11.11 -5.66
C VAL A 160 3.09 -12.33 -4.75
N VAL A 161 2.03 -12.54 -3.96
CA VAL A 161 1.86 -13.73 -3.11
C VAL A 161 1.30 -14.88 -3.97
N THR A 162 1.99 -16.02 -3.96
CA THR A 162 1.68 -17.20 -4.80
C THR A 162 1.36 -18.46 -4.00
N GLY A 163 1.65 -18.48 -2.71
CA GLY A 163 1.13 -19.46 -1.76
C GLY A 163 1.73 -19.32 -0.37
N PHE A 164 1.24 -20.09 0.59
CA PHE A 164 1.73 -20.04 1.97
C PHE A 164 1.52 -21.35 2.74
N MET A 165 2.34 -21.56 3.77
CA MET A 165 2.24 -22.65 4.75
C MET A 165 1.90 -22.02 6.11
N ALA A 166 0.62 -22.07 6.49
CA ALA A 166 0.12 -21.53 7.77
C ALA A 166 -0.24 -22.62 8.80
N ASN A 167 -0.24 -23.90 8.40
CA ASN A 167 -0.67 -25.02 9.23
C ASN A 167 0.22 -26.26 8.95
N PRO A 168 1.54 -26.19 9.18
CA PRO A 168 2.46 -27.29 8.96
C PRO A 168 2.17 -28.49 9.88
N THR A 169 2.44 -29.71 9.41
CA THR A 169 2.21 -30.90 10.23
C THR A 169 3.18 -30.92 11.42
N GLY A 170 2.64 -31.21 12.61
CA GLY A 170 3.36 -31.17 13.88
C GLY A 170 2.58 -30.36 14.91
N GLY A 171 3.28 -29.55 15.69
CA GLY A 171 2.75 -28.27 16.15
C GLY A 171 3.44 -27.16 15.35
N ASP A 172 2.76 -26.04 15.09
CA ASP A 172 3.25 -25.02 14.15
C ASP A 172 4.56 -24.35 14.61
N ILE A 173 4.77 -24.34 15.93
CA ILE A 173 5.64 -23.38 16.65
C ILE A 173 6.44 -23.98 17.83
N PRO A 174 7.14 -25.12 17.70
CA PRO A 174 8.06 -25.53 18.75
C PRO A 174 9.17 -24.48 18.91
N GLU A 175 9.45 -24.14 20.15
CA GLU A 175 10.44 -23.14 20.57
C GLU A 175 11.85 -23.48 20.05
N TYR A 176 12.58 -22.44 19.65
CA TYR A 176 13.95 -22.55 19.16
C TYR A 176 14.85 -23.36 20.11
N GLY A 177 15.56 -24.36 19.58
CA GLY A 177 16.50 -25.20 20.33
C GLY A 177 15.85 -26.36 21.12
N THR A 178 14.52 -26.44 21.18
CA THR A 178 13.84 -27.59 21.81
C THR A 178 14.01 -28.88 21.01
N THR A 179 13.74 -30.03 21.63
CA THR A 179 13.88 -31.35 21.00
C THR A 179 12.68 -32.25 21.28
N ASN A 180 11.99 -32.71 20.25
CA ASN A 180 11.01 -33.79 20.33
C ASN A 180 11.68 -35.15 20.11
N SER A 181 11.25 -36.18 20.86
CA SER A 181 11.78 -37.55 20.80
C SER A 181 10.67 -38.56 20.55
N TYR A 182 10.91 -39.51 19.64
CA TYR A 182 9.93 -40.48 19.18
C TYR A 182 10.43 -41.94 19.31
N ALA A 183 9.49 -42.88 19.18
CA ALA A 183 9.81 -44.31 19.12
C ALA A 183 10.79 -44.61 17.97
N GLY A 184 11.67 -45.60 18.18
CA GLY A 184 12.73 -45.93 17.22
C GLY A 184 13.99 -45.06 17.33
N GLY A 185 14.05 -44.12 18.29
CA GLY A 185 15.22 -43.26 18.51
C GLY A 185 15.28 -42.05 17.58
N ILE A 186 14.18 -41.72 16.91
CA ILE A 186 14.05 -40.53 16.06
C ILE A 186 13.94 -39.30 16.95
N THR A 187 14.78 -38.30 16.72
CA THR A 187 14.77 -37.01 17.42
C THR A 187 14.64 -35.87 16.41
N VAL A 188 13.79 -34.88 16.72
CA VAL A 188 13.66 -33.64 15.97
C VAL A 188 14.17 -32.51 16.84
N GLN A 189 15.26 -31.87 16.42
CA GLN A 189 15.71 -30.60 16.98
C GLN A 189 15.04 -29.46 16.22
N HIS A 190 14.48 -28.50 16.94
CA HIS A 190 13.68 -27.43 16.34
C HIS A 190 14.51 -26.16 16.15
N LYS A 191 14.59 -25.66 14.89
CA LYS A 191 15.12 -24.33 14.58
C LYS A 191 14.10 -23.20 14.81
N GLY A 192 12.87 -23.54 15.24
CA GLY A 192 11.73 -22.63 15.31
C GLY A 192 11.14 -22.29 13.92
N GLY A 193 9.87 -21.89 13.89
CA GLY A 193 9.17 -21.38 12.69
C GLY A 193 9.10 -22.35 11.50
N TYR A 194 7.98 -23.05 11.34
CA TYR A 194 7.70 -23.87 10.15
C TYR A 194 6.84 -23.19 9.09
N GLU A 195 6.33 -21.99 9.40
CA GLU A 195 5.49 -21.20 8.52
C GLU A 195 6.34 -20.46 7.47
N TYR A 196 5.82 -20.35 6.25
CA TYR A 196 6.49 -19.61 5.18
C TYR A 196 5.51 -19.14 4.09
N ILE A 197 5.97 -18.17 3.31
CA ILE A 197 5.23 -17.52 2.23
C ILE A 197 6.06 -17.70 0.95
N GLN A 198 5.41 -18.17 -0.11
CA GLN A 198 5.95 -18.24 -1.46
C GLN A 198 5.48 -17.02 -2.25
N LEU A 199 6.44 -16.26 -2.78
CA LEU A 199 6.21 -15.10 -3.63
C LEU A 199 6.81 -15.34 -5.02
N MET A 200 6.38 -14.56 -6.00
CA MET A 200 6.97 -14.54 -7.35
C MET A 200 7.38 -13.12 -7.71
N ALA A 201 8.58 -12.96 -8.26
CA ALA A 201 9.06 -11.69 -8.80
C ALA A 201 8.56 -11.50 -10.24
N LEU A 202 8.08 -10.30 -10.58
CA LEU A 202 7.57 -9.95 -11.91
C LEU A 202 8.61 -9.23 -12.79
N GLU A 203 9.78 -8.93 -12.22
CA GLU A 203 11.00 -8.55 -12.91
C GLU A 203 12.23 -9.15 -12.20
N ASP A 204 13.45 -8.84 -12.65
CA ASP A 204 14.69 -9.21 -11.96
C ASP A 204 14.95 -8.25 -10.79
N ILE A 205 14.79 -8.72 -9.55
CA ILE A 205 14.89 -7.90 -8.34
C ILE A 205 16.19 -8.19 -7.59
N ASP A 206 17.03 -7.17 -7.44
CA ASP A 206 18.11 -7.13 -6.46
C ASP A 206 17.64 -6.38 -5.21
N PHE A 207 17.35 -7.11 -4.13
CA PHE A 207 16.77 -6.55 -2.91
C PHE A 207 17.73 -5.61 -2.16
N SER A 208 19.02 -5.56 -2.53
CA SER A 208 19.97 -4.56 -2.00
C SER A 208 19.86 -3.19 -2.68
N LYS A 209 19.17 -3.11 -3.83
CA LYS A 209 18.85 -1.87 -4.55
C LYS A 209 17.38 -1.49 -4.44
N THR A 210 16.51 -2.50 -4.57
CA THR A 210 15.06 -2.38 -4.60
C THR A 210 14.49 -3.12 -3.39
N PRO A 211 14.56 -2.54 -2.18
CA PRO A 211 14.11 -3.22 -0.97
C PRO A 211 12.58 -3.37 -0.95
N TYR A 212 12.12 -4.45 -0.34
CA TYR A 212 10.70 -4.72 -0.09
C TYR A 212 10.48 -5.05 1.38
N SER A 213 9.23 -5.10 1.80
CA SER A 213 8.83 -5.75 3.04
C SER A 213 7.60 -6.63 2.85
N VAL A 214 7.50 -7.70 3.63
CA VAL A 214 6.31 -8.56 3.71
C VAL A 214 5.77 -8.48 5.13
N VAL A 215 4.49 -8.16 5.27
CA VAL A 215 3.80 -8.08 6.55
C VAL A 215 2.68 -9.11 6.60
N THR A 216 2.60 -9.85 7.69
CA THR A 216 1.46 -10.72 7.99
C THR A 216 0.55 -10.09 9.04
N SER A 217 -0.71 -10.53 9.11
CA SER A 217 -1.62 -10.24 10.23
C SER A 217 -2.25 -11.53 10.75
N ASN A 218 -2.22 -11.73 12.08
CA ASN A 218 -2.68 -12.96 12.76
C ASN A 218 -3.91 -12.67 13.63
N ASN A 219 -5.12 -12.88 13.09
CA ASN A 219 -6.47 -12.79 13.69
C ASN A 219 -6.80 -11.47 14.45
N GLY A 220 -5.89 -10.49 14.44
CA GLY A 220 -5.94 -9.31 15.30
C GLY A 220 -6.93 -8.25 14.83
N SER A 221 -7.63 -7.64 15.80
CA SER A 221 -8.50 -6.48 15.55
C SER A 221 -7.68 -5.25 15.19
N VAL A 222 -8.07 -4.56 14.12
CA VAL A 222 -7.28 -3.48 13.52
C VAL A 222 -7.24 -2.22 14.41
N THR A 223 -6.09 -1.57 14.40
CA THR A 223 -5.82 -0.32 15.13
C THR A 223 -5.67 0.86 14.18
N ALA A 224 -5.36 2.04 14.72
CA ALA A 224 -4.96 3.21 13.93
C ALA A 224 -3.75 2.97 13.01
N LYS A 225 -2.93 1.94 13.28
CA LYS A 225 -1.72 1.63 12.51
C LYS A 225 -1.94 0.68 11.33
N GLY A 226 -3.08 -0.03 11.27
CA GLY A 226 -3.33 -1.04 10.24
C GLY A 226 -2.22 -2.11 10.20
N TRP A 227 -1.56 -2.24 9.05
CA TRP A 227 -0.43 -3.16 8.86
C TRP A 227 0.78 -2.88 9.76
N ALA A 228 0.99 -1.63 10.19
CA ALA A 228 2.14 -1.22 11.00
C ALA A 228 1.98 -1.43 12.52
N GLU A 229 0.99 -2.22 12.96
CA GLU A 229 0.66 -2.38 14.38
C GLU A 229 1.80 -3.00 15.21
N GLY A 230 2.32 -4.14 14.77
CA GLY A 230 3.30 -4.94 15.51
C GLY A 230 2.67 -5.84 16.56
N ASN A 231 3.40 -6.06 17.65
CA ASN A 231 3.00 -6.90 18.77
C ASN A 231 2.64 -8.32 18.29
N ALA A 232 1.52 -8.87 18.78
CA ALA A 232 0.94 -10.13 18.33
C ALA A 232 -0.03 -9.98 17.14
N ILE A 233 -0.17 -8.78 16.57
CA ILE A 233 -1.22 -8.45 15.58
C ILE A 233 -0.65 -8.47 14.15
N THR A 234 0.51 -7.83 13.92
CA THR A 234 1.23 -7.90 12.64
C THR A 234 2.72 -8.14 12.82
N HIS A 235 3.34 -8.78 11.83
CA HIS A 235 4.76 -9.17 11.85
C HIS A 235 5.42 -8.87 10.51
N LYS A 236 6.62 -8.24 10.52
CA LYS A 236 7.30 -7.81 9.28
C LYS A 236 8.60 -8.56 8.99
N PHE A 237 8.83 -8.79 7.70
CA PHE A 237 10.09 -9.24 7.09
C PHE A 237 10.61 -8.12 6.19
N ASP A 238 11.85 -7.67 6.40
CA ASP A 238 12.51 -6.70 5.51
C ASP A 238 13.43 -7.41 4.51
N LEU A 239 13.11 -7.28 3.22
CA LEU A 239 13.78 -7.90 2.09
C LEU A 239 14.79 -6.89 1.54
N THR A 240 15.99 -6.92 2.10
CA THR A 240 17.07 -5.92 1.86
C THR A 240 18.35 -6.52 1.27
N SER A 241 18.34 -7.81 0.93
CA SER A 241 19.45 -8.52 0.28
C SER A 241 18.96 -9.80 -0.40
N GLY A 242 19.79 -10.38 -1.28
CA GLY A 242 19.40 -11.51 -2.13
C GLY A 242 18.88 -11.05 -3.49
N PHE A 243 18.48 -12.01 -4.33
CA PHE A 243 18.04 -11.74 -5.70
C PHE A 243 16.90 -12.69 -6.09
N ALA A 244 15.93 -12.19 -6.85
CA ALA A 244 14.88 -13.00 -7.46
C ALA A 244 14.77 -12.70 -8.96
N THR A 245 14.90 -13.74 -9.79
CA THR A 245 14.77 -13.62 -11.26
C THR A 245 13.30 -13.44 -11.65
N LYS A 246 13.03 -12.71 -12.73
CA LYS A 246 11.70 -12.55 -13.31
C LYS A 246 11.01 -13.90 -13.53
N GLY A 247 9.79 -14.04 -13.00
CA GLY A 247 8.97 -15.25 -13.08
C GLY A 247 9.44 -16.42 -12.20
N SER A 248 10.47 -16.23 -11.37
CA SER A 248 10.90 -17.24 -10.38
C SER A 248 10.20 -17.05 -9.03
N TYR A 249 10.03 -18.16 -8.31
CA TYR A 249 9.56 -18.12 -6.93
C TYR A 249 10.70 -17.80 -5.96
N PHE A 250 10.35 -17.16 -4.87
CA PHE A 250 11.22 -16.96 -3.71
C PHE A 250 10.40 -17.01 -2.40
N TYR A 251 11.10 -17.15 -1.28
CA TYR A 251 10.49 -17.50 -0.01
C TYR A 251 10.89 -16.55 1.12
N VAL A 252 9.95 -16.29 2.03
CA VAL A 252 10.20 -15.67 3.35
C VAL A 252 9.48 -16.45 4.45
N GLY A 253 10.01 -16.46 5.67
CA GLY A 253 9.35 -17.13 6.80
C GLY A 253 10.31 -17.61 7.89
N GLY A 254 9.98 -18.77 8.47
CA GLY A 254 10.72 -19.36 9.58
C GLY A 254 12.02 -20.05 9.18
N SER A 255 13.00 -19.95 10.07
CA SER A 255 14.34 -20.53 9.97
C SER A 255 14.41 -22.07 9.94
N SER A 256 13.30 -22.79 10.00
CA SER A 256 13.31 -24.26 9.83
C SER A 256 13.50 -24.73 8.39
N GLU A 257 13.00 -23.97 7.40
CA GLU A 257 13.24 -24.22 5.96
C GLU A 257 12.85 -25.64 5.47
N VAL A 258 11.73 -26.20 5.95
CA VAL A 258 11.23 -27.54 5.57
C VAL A 258 9.81 -27.50 5.01
N ILE A 259 9.50 -28.40 4.08
CA ILE A 259 8.32 -28.35 3.22
C ILE A 259 6.96 -28.33 3.95
N CYS A 260 6.81 -29.05 5.07
CA CYS A 260 5.54 -29.18 5.79
C CYS A 260 5.68 -29.52 7.29
N GLY A 261 6.68 -28.97 7.97
CA GLY A 261 6.90 -29.19 9.41
C GLY A 261 7.61 -30.51 9.74
N TYR A 262 7.09 -31.26 10.72
CA TYR A 262 7.73 -32.45 11.30
C TYR A 262 6.73 -33.53 11.72
N SER A 263 7.23 -34.73 12.04
CA SER A 263 6.40 -35.84 12.53
C SER A 263 7.25 -36.85 13.32
N SER A 264 6.63 -37.95 13.73
CA SER A 264 7.35 -39.11 14.28
C SER A 264 8.35 -39.78 13.33
N LYS A 265 8.45 -39.33 12.07
CA LYS A 265 9.48 -39.73 11.10
C LYS A 265 10.73 -38.82 11.11
N GLY A 266 10.65 -37.62 11.70
CA GLY A 266 11.69 -36.59 11.64
C GLY A 266 11.15 -35.22 11.16
N LEU A 267 12.06 -34.32 10.77
CA LEU A 267 11.73 -33.14 9.96
C LEU A 267 11.29 -33.57 8.54
N SER A 268 10.32 -32.88 7.95
CA SER A 268 9.96 -33.06 6.54
C SER A 268 11.07 -32.59 5.58
N THR A 269 10.89 -32.82 4.26
CA THR A 269 11.86 -32.46 3.22
C THR A 269 12.49 -31.07 3.43
N ASP A 270 13.81 -31.05 3.52
CA ASP A 270 14.63 -29.83 3.55
C ASP A 270 14.50 -29.08 2.21
N ILE A 271 14.15 -27.79 2.30
CA ILE A 271 14.03 -26.87 1.17
C ILE A 271 14.89 -25.61 1.36
N SER A 272 15.90 -25.62 2.24
CA SER A 272 16.89 -24.54 2.39
C SER A 272 17.71 -24.27 1.12
N GLY A 273 17.73 -25.22 0.17
CA GLY A 273 18.28 -25.04 -1.17
C GLY A 273 17.40 -24.22 -2.13
N ALA A 274 16.23 -23.74 -1.71
CA ALA A 274 15.37 -22.85 -2.47
C ALA A 274 15.79 -21.37 -2.33
N ASN A 275 15.15 -20.46 -3.08
CA ASN A 275 15.47 -19.03 -3.02
C ASN A 275 14.85 -18.35 -1.78
N TRP A 276 15.45 -18.53 -0.61
CA TRP A 276 15.04 -17.84 0.62
C TRP A 276 15.65 -16.45 0.70
N VAL A 277 14.80 -15.42 0.60
CA VAL A 277 15.22 -14.00 0.63
C VAL A 277 15.27 -13.46 2.06
N ARG A 278 14.37 -13.91 2.95
CA ARG A 278 14.36 -13.51 4.36
C ARG A 278 13.84 -14.63 5.27
N VAL A 279 14.70 -15.13 6.15
CA VAL A 279 14.32 -16.02 7.26
C VAL A 279 14.51 -15.34 8.61
N GLN A 280 13.66 -15.67 9.57
CA GLN A 280 13.74 -15.19 10.96
C GLN A 280 13.48 -16.35 11.94
N ASN A 281 14.04 -16.25 13.15
CA ASN A 281 13.69 -17.14 14.26
C ASN A 281 12.38 -16.64 14.90
N ILE A 282 11.25 -17.25 14.55
CA ILE A 282 9.91 -16.74 14.91
C ILE A 282 9.58 -16.96 16.39
N ASN A 283 9.63 -18.20 16.87
CA ASN A 283 9.44 -18.52 18.30
C ASN A 283 10.79 -18.75 18.98
N VAL A 284 11.23 -17.78 19.80
CA VAL A 284 12.44 -17.87 20.64
C VAL A 284 12.14 -17.97 22.15
N GLY A 285 10.91 -18.36 22.53
CA GLY A 285 10.54 -18.64 23.92
C GLY A 285 10.16 -17.41 24.77
N ASP A 286 10.17 -16.20 24.20
CA ASP A 286 9.85 -14.96 24.90
C ASP A 286 9.02 -14.00 24.02
N GLU A 287 7.70 -13.93 24.29
CA GLU A 287 6.74 -13.09 23.57
C GLU A 287 6.98 -11.58 23.73
N SER A 288 7.93 -11.15 24.58
CA SER A 288 8.34 -9.74 24.71
C SER A 288 9.45 -9.33 23.74
N VAL A 289 10.12 -10.30 23.09
CA VAL A 289 11.15 -10.03 22.09
C VAL A 289 10.50 -9.66 20.76
N VAL A 290 10.95 -8.56 20.14
CA VAL A 290 10.61 -8.22 18.75
C VAL A 290 11.54 -9.00 17.82
N THR A 291 11.00 -9.95 17.06
CA THR A 291 11.73 -10.75 16.06
C THR A 291 11.40 -10.38 14.62
N GLY A 292 10.27 -9.70 14.40
CA GLY A 292 9.97 -9.05 13.14
C GLY A 292 10.83 -7.81 12.92
N ASP A 293 11.11 -7.48 11.66
CA ASP A 293 12.02 -6.40 11.30
C ASP A 293 11.38 -5.03 11.62
N GLY A 294 11.76 -4.44 12.74
CA GLY A 294 11.19 -3.20 13.28
C GLY A 294 9.85 -3.37 14.01
N PHE A 295 8.99 -4.32 13.59
CA PHE A 295 7.79 -4.70 14.35
C PHE A 295 7.36 -6.16 14.12
N GLY A 296 6.76 -6.75 15.15
CA GLY A 296 6.35 -8.15 15.22
C GLY A 296 7.04 -8.88 16.38
N ASN A 297 6.27 -9.38 17.34
CA ASN A 297 6.82 -10.07 18.50
C ASN A 297 7.06 -11.56 18.21
N SER A 298 7.94 -12.18 19.00
CA SER A 298 8.22 -13.62 19.04
C SER A 298 7.03 -14.41 19.60
N ILE A 299 5.92 -14.41 18.87
CA ILE A 299 4.68 -15.08 19.26
C ILE A 299 4.52 -16.46 18.62
N ALA A 300 3.45 -17.11 19.04
CA ALA A 300 2.91 -18.40 18.63
C ALA A 300 2.51 -18.55 17.14
N GLY A 301 3.09 -17.79 16.20
CA GLY A 301 2.94 -17.97 14.75
C GLY A 301 2.89 -16.65 13.98
N ILE A 302 3.52 -16.61 12.79
CA ILE A 302 3.42 -15.48 11.84
C ILE A 302 2.15 -15.52 10.98
N LEU A 303 1.52 -16.69 10.84
CA LEU A 303 0.35 -16.92 9.99
C LEU A 303 -0.74 -17.59 10.84
N GLY A 304 -1.94 -17.01 10.87
CA GLY A 304 -3.06 -17.63 11.58
C GLY A 304 -3.46 -18.96 10.93
N ASN A 305 -3.80 -19.95 11.76
CA ASN A 305 -4.21 -21.28 11.31
C ASN A 305 -5.72 -21.53 11.48
N ASP A 306 -6.52 -20.48 11.77
CA ASP A 306 -7.89 -20.63 12.28
C ASP A 306 -8.88 -21.16 11.22
N ALA A 307 -9.00 -22.49 11.18
CA ALA A 307 -9.99 -23.21 10.40
C ALA A 307 -11.37 -23.29 11.08
N THR A 308 -11.59 -22.61 12.21
CA THR A 308 -12.84 -22.70 12.98
C THR A 308 -13.95 -21.90 12.30
N ALA A 309 -14.91 -22.62 11.71
CA ALA A 309 -15.97 -22.02 10.91
C ALA A 309 -16.84 -21.02 11.71
N GLY A 310 -16.80 -19.75 11.32
CA GLY A 310 -17.64 -18.69 11.89
C GLY A 310 -17.03 -17.90 13.05
N SER A 311 -15.76 -18.11 13.39
CA SER A 311 -15.00 -17.27 14.31
C SER A 311 -13.86 -16.51 13.61
N GLY A 312 -13.26 -15.57 14.34
CA GLY A 312 -12.05 -14.86 13.94
C GLY A 312 -12.26 -13.60 13.10
N ASN A 313 -11.16 -12.89 12.91
CA ASN A 313 -10.92 -11.96 11.82
C ASN A 313 -10.15 -12.70 10.72
N ALA A 314 -10.29 -12.29 9.46
CA ALA A 314 -9.43 -12.83 8.41
C ALA A 314 -7.95 -12.49 8.71
N ASP A 315 -7.09 -13.50 8.57
CA ASP A 315 -5.66 -13.35 8.50
C ASP A 315 -5.24 -12.71 7.17
N GLY A 316 -4.00 -12.24 7.09
CA GLY A 316 -3.55 -11.46 5.94
C GLY A 316 -2.06 -11.60 5.65
N ILE A 317 -1.71 -11.45 4.38
CA ILE A 317 -0.33 -11.30 3.89
C ILE A 317 -0.34 -10.11 2.91
N ALA A 318 0.53 -9.14 3.14
CA ALA A 318 0.71 -7.97 2.29
C ALA A 318 2.19 -7.71 2.01
N VAL A 319 2.48 -7.29 0.78
CA VAL A 319 3.83 -6.93 0.32
C VAL A 319 3.87 -5.42 0.12
N PHE A 320 4.96 -4.76 0.53
CA PHE A 320 5.16 -3.32 0.39
C PHE A 320 6.48 -3.02 -0.30
N TYR A 321 6.49 -1.96 -1.10
CA TYR A 321 7.73 -1.36 -1.59
C TYR A 321 8.46 -0.68 -0.41
N GLY A 322 9.76 -0.92 -0.28
CA GLY A 322 10.56 -0.44 0.84
C GLY A 322 10.29 -1.15 2.18
N THR A 323 11.05 -0.74 3.20
CA THR A 323 10.97 -1.25 4.58
C THR A 323 10.01 -0.45 5.48
N ASP A 324 9.67 0.77 5.06
CA ASP A 324 9.03 1.78 5.93
C ASP A 324 7.50 1.71 5.81
N VAL A 325 6.93 0.70 6.47
CA VAL A 325 5.47 0.48 6.54
C VAL A 325 4.83 1.34 7.63
N THR A 326 3.82 2.11 7.25
CA THR A 326 3.04 3.03 8.09
C THR A 326 1.53 2.76 7.96
N GLU A 327 0.70 3.46 8.74
CA GLU A 327 -0.75 3.46 8.59
C GLU A 327 -1.25 4.00 7.24
N SER A 328 -0.38 4.68 6.49
CA SER A 328 -0.67 5.24 5.17
C SER A 328 -0.22 4.34 4.01
N SER A 329 0.70 3.40 4.26
CA SER A 329 1.34 2.58 3.23
C SER A 329 0.34 1.64 2.54
N VAL A 330 0.26 1.73 1.21
CA VAL A 330 -0.55 0.87 0.35
C VAL A 330 0.30 -0.31 -0.12
N PRO A 331 -0.16 -1.56 -0.03
CA PRO A 331 0.62 -2.71 -0.49
C PRO A 331 0.72 -2.77 -2.02
N VAL A 332 1.74 -3.48 -2.50
CA VAL A 332 1.96 -3.76 -3.93
C VAL A 332 1.24 -5.03 -4.38
N ASP A 333 1.00 -5.94 -3.42
CA ASP A 333 0.03 -7.04 -3.49
C ASP A 333 -0.44 -7.39 -2.07
N ALA A 334 -1.68 -7.85 -1.92
CA ALA A 334 -2.22 -8.30 -0.64
C ALA A 334 -3.27 -9.40 -0.82
N ILE A 335 -3.30 -10.34 0.13
CA ILE A 335 -4.32 -11.39 0.25
C ILE A 335 -4.84 -11.50 1.69
N PHE A 336 -6.12 -11.87 1.82
CA PHE A 336 -6.75 -12.16 3.11
C PHE A 336 -7.36 -13.56 3.10
N TYR A 337 -7.23 -14.29 4.21
CA TYR A 337 -7.64 -15.69 4.29
C TYR A 337 -8.26 -16.03 5.66
N GLY A 338 -9.06 -17.09 5.72
CA GLY A 338 -9.77 -17.49 6.93
C GLY A 338 -11.17 -18.03 6.61
N GLN A 339 -12.00 -18.19 7.64
CA GLN A 339 -13.36 -18.71 7.50
C GLN A 339 -14.41 -17.61 7.27
N ILE A 340 -14.14 -16.39 7.74
CA ILE A 340 -14.98 -15.19 7.57
C ILE A 340 -14.09 -13.95 7.46
N VAL A 341 -14.64 -12.85 6.93
CA VAL A 341 -13.99 -11.52 6.95
C VAL A 341 -13.74 -11.05 8.41
N GLY A 342 -14.66 -11.35 9.31
CA GLY A 342 -14.68 -10.86 10.69
C GLY A 342 -15.11 -9.38 10.80
N THR A 343 -15.31 -8.91 12.03
CA THR A 343 -15.76 -7.53 12.32
C THR A 343 -14.65 -6.62 12.85
N GLY A 344 -13.47 -7.17 13.16
CA GLY A 344 -12.31 -6.43 13.65
C GLY A 344 -11.34 -5.98 12.56
N VAL A 345 -11.43 -6.46 11.32
CA VAL A 345 -10.50 -6.08 10.22
C VAL A 345 -10.64 -4.63 9.75
N ILE A 346 -11.76 -3.98 10.08
CA ILE A 346 -12.08 -2.60 9.71
C ILE A 346 -12.85 -1.90 10.84
N ASN A 347 -12.52 -0.63 11.10
CA ASN A 347 -13.32 0.25 11.95
C ASN A 347 -13.69 1.51 11.18
N SER A 348 -14.78 1.42 10.41
CA SER A 348 -15.30 2.50 9.57
C SER A 348 -15.68 3.76 10.37
N SER A 349 -15.97 3.63 11.68
CA SER A 349 -16.26 4.78 12.54
C SER A 349 -15.03 5.64 12.87
N LYS A 350 -13.82 5.08 12.68
CA LYS A 350 -12.53 5.75 12.94
C LYS A 350 -11.65 5.88 11.69
N GLY A 351 -12.04 5.29 10.56
CA GLY A 351 -11.23 5.21 9.35
C GLY A 351 -10.01 4.28 9.48
N TRP A 352 -10.11 3.22 10.28
CA TRP A 352 -9.03 2.24 10.48
C TRP A 352 -9.33 0.96 9.68
N GLY A 353 -8.30 0.30 9.14
CA GLY A 353 -8.43 -0.94 8.39
C GLY A 353 -7.11 -1.41 7.80
N TYR A 354 -7.02 -2.69 7.46
CA TYR A 354 -5.90 -3.20 6.67
C TYR A 354 -6.05 -2.72 5.23
N ARG A 355 -5.06 -2.00 4.70
CA ARG A 355 -5.11 -1.42 3.35
C ARG A 355 -5.03 -2.51 2.29
N VAL A 356 -5.86 -2.40 1.25
CA VAL A 356 -5.81 -3.22 0.04
C VAL A 356 -5.04 -2.49 -1.07
N THR A 357 -4.91 -3.14 -2.22
CA THR A 357 -4.40 -2.58 -3.47
C THR A 357 -5.29 -3.06 -4.63
N ASP A 358 -5.12 -2.51 -5.82
CA ASP A 358 -5.81 -3.00 -7.02
C ASP A 358 -5.15 -4.30 -7.51
N ASN A 359 -5.82 -5.44 -7.32
CA ASN A 359 -5.37 -6.74 -7.81
C ASN A 359 -6.52 -7.57 -8.39
N ASP A 360 -6.42 -8.90 -8.31
CA ASP A 360 -7.40 -9.86 -8.86
C ASP A 360 -8.69 -9.98 -8.05
N HIS A 361 -8.69 -9.62 -6.76
CA HIS A 361 -9.85 -9.77 -5.87
C HIS A 361 -10.21 -8.52 -5.06
N TYR A 362 -9.33 -7.52 -5.01
CA TYR A 362 -9.55 -6.25 -4.31
C TYR A 362 -9.33 -5.06 -5.25
N SER A 363 -9.99 -3.94 -4.94
CA SER A 363 -9.75 -2.66 -5.61
C SER A 363 -9.83 -1.49 -4.64
N LEU A 364 -9.05 -0.44 -4.90
CA LEU A 364 -9.12 0.82 -4.16
C LEU A 364 -10.42 1.60 -4.42
N THR A 365 -11.16 1.28 -5.50
CA THR A 365 -12.42 1.91 -5.89
C THR A 365 -13.55 0.89 -5.94
N ASP A 366 -14.74 1.26 -5.46
CA ASP A 366 -15.92 0.40 -5.48
C ASP A 366 -16.52 0.38 -6.92
N PRO A 367 -16.64 -0.80 -7.55
CA PRO A 367 -17.02 -0.90 -8.97
C PRO A 367 -18.49 -0.62 -9.25
N GLN A 368 -19.34 -0.44 -8.22
CA GLN A 368 -20.76 -0.11 -8.38
C GLN A 368 -21.04 1.39 -8.15
N THR A 369 -20.27 2.04 -7.29
CA THR A 369 -20.51 3.41 -6.81
C THR A 369 -19.42 4.41 -7.23
N GLY A 370 -18.24 3.94 -7.63
CA GLY A 370 -17.08 4.80 -7.94
C GLY A 370 -16.45 5.47 -6.72
N LEU A 371 -16.79 5.05 -5.50
CA LEU A 371 -16.27 5.61 -4.25
C LEU A 371 -15.00 4.87 -3.80
N ALA A 372 -14.14 5.55 -3.06
CA ALA A 372 -12.93 4.94 -2.51
C ALA A 372 -13.26 3.92 -1.40
N GLN A 373 -12.67 2.72 -1.47
CA GLN A 373 -12.80 1.65 -0.49
C GLN A 373 -11.41 1.09 -0.09
N PRO A 374 -10.53 1.92 0.51
CA PRO A 374 -9.09 1.62 0.65
C PRO A 374 -8.74 0.47 1.61
N PHE A 375 -9.74 -0.20 2.21
CA PHE A 375 -9.55 -1.21 3.26
C PHE A 375 -10.23 -2.54 2.92
N PHE A 376 -9.67 -3.62 3.45
CA PHE A 376 -10.33 -4.93 3.47
C PHE A 376 -11.56 -4.87 4.40
N GLY A 377 -12.64 -5.57 4.02
CA GLY A 377 -13.94 -5.47 4.68
C GLY A 377 -14.76 -4.21 4.31
N ALA A 378 -14.23 -3.27 3.51
CA ALA A 378 -15.00 -2.17 2.94
C ALA A 378 -15.63 -2.57 1.59
N GLY A 379 -16.86 -2.11 1.33
CA GLY A 379 -17.51 -2.22 0.02
C GLY A 379 -17.49 -3.63 -0.58
N SER A 380 -16.86 -3.78 -1.74
CA SER A 380 -16.68 -5.06 -2.43
C SER A 380 -15.46 -5.87 -1.95
N ASN A 381 -14.55 -5.29 -1.16
CA ASN A 381 -13.28 -5.91 -0.73
C ASN A 381 -13.48 -6.93 0.39
N THR A 382 -14.28 -7.97 0.12
CA THR A 382 -14.70 -9.00 1.08
C THR A 382 -14.30 -10.42 0.68
N TYR A 383 -13.54 -10.58 -0.41
CA TYR A 383 -13.01 -11.88 -0.83
C TYR A 383 -12.02 -12.44 0.19
N ILE A 384 -12.16 -13.72 0.54
CA ILE A 384 -11.23 -14.46 1.39
C ILE A 384 -10.83 -15.78 0.72
N TYR A 385 -9.55 -16.12 0.82
CA TYR A 385 -9.09 -17.48 0.56
C TYR A 385 -9.40 -18.37 1.78
N LEU A 386 -9.65 -19.66 1.56
CA LEU A 386 -9.76 -20.60 2.68
C LEU A 386 -8.36 -20.86 3.29
N PRO A 387 -8.26 -21.10 4.62
CA PRO A 387 -6.98 -21.34 5.28
C PRO A 387 -6.39 -22.70 4.90
N ALA A 388 -5.10 -22.86 5.21
CA ALA A 388 -4.40 -24.14 5.14
C ALA A 388 -5.07 -25.20 6.02
N LEU A 389 -5.13 -26.46 5.54
CA LEU A 389 -5.37 -27.62 6.37
C LEU A 389 -4.05 -28.05 7.03
N ASP A 390 -4.09 -28.95 8.03
CA ASP A 390 -2.87 -29.61 8.54
C ASP A 390 -1.99 -30.09 7.37
N GLY A 391 -0.70 -29.76 7.39
CA GLY A 391 0.28 -30.07 6.34
C GLY A 391 -0.10 -29.56 4.95
N GLY A 392 -1.01 -28.58 4.85
CA GLY A 392 -1.52 -28.04 3.60
C GLY A 392 -0.76 -26.80 3.18
N PHE A 393 -0.07 -26.84 2.04
CA PHE A 393 0.38 -25.61 1.40
C PHE A 393 -0.78 -24.99 0.61
N GLN A 394 -1.16 -23.77 0.96
CA GLN A 394 -2.24 -23.05 0.31
C GLN A 394 -1.71 -22.37 -0.96
N LYS A 395 -1.68 -23.12 -2.07
CA LYS A 395 -1.25 -22.64 -3.38
C LYS A 395 -2.28 -21.68 -3.97
N LEU A 396 -1.82 -20.58 -4.56
CA LEU A 396 -2.64 -19.59 -5.24
C LEU A 396 -2.25 -19.58 -6.72
N ALA A 397 -3.10 -20.15 -7.58
CA ALA A 397 -2.82 -20.31 -9.01
C ALA A 397 -3.62 -19.31 -9.85
N GLY A 398 -2.93 -18.32 -10.42
CA GLY A 398 -3.46 -17.36 -11.38
C GLY A 398 -2.48 -17.11 -12.54
N THR A 399 -2.82 -16.15 -13.41
CA THR A 399 -1.97 -15.76 -14.55
C THR A 399 -1.82 -14.25 -14.54
N ILE A 400 -0.58 -13.76 -14.58
CA ILE A 400 -0.24 -12.34 -14.64
C ILE A 400 0.41 -12.09 -16.01
N ASP A 401 0.08 -10.98 -16.67
CA ASP A 401 0.78 -10.54 -17.88
C ASP A 401 2.04 -9.71 -17.56
N ASP A 402 2.86 -9.49 -18.59
CA ASP A 402 4.08 -8.70 -18.51
C ASP A 402 3.85 -7.20 -18.20
N SER A 403 2.60 -6.75 -18.02
CA SER A 403 2.26 -5.43 -17.46
C SER A 403 2.12 -5.44 -15.92
N GLY A 404 2.10 -6.62 -15.29
CA GLY A 404 1.82 -6.81 -13.87
C GLY A 404 0.33 -6.98 -13.55
N LYS A 405 -0.52 -7.18 -14.57
CA LYS A 405 -1.97 -7.31 -14.40
C LYS A 405 -2.38 -8.78 -14.39
N TRP A 406 -3.30 -9.14 -13.49
CA TRP A 406 -3.93 -10.46 -13.49
C TRP A 406 -4.84 -10.64 -14.72
N VAL A 407 -4.48 -11.59 -15.58
CA VAL A 407 -5.23 -12.07 -16.74
C VAL A 407 -6.24 -13.15 -16.33
N SER A 408 -5.90 -13.95 -15.32
CA SER A 408 -6.83 -14.82 -14.62
C SER A 408 -6.59 -14.71 -13.10
N PRO A 409 -7.64 -14.52 -12.28
CA PRO A 409 -7.48 -14.36 -10.83
C PRO A 409 -6.87 -15.60 -10.19
N ARG A 410 -6.24 -15.43 -9.03
CA ARG A 410 -5.74 -16.53 -8.21
C ARG A 410 -6.90 -17.39 -7.74
N ILE A 411 -6.77 -18.70 -7.96
CA ILE A 411 -7.65 -19.73 -7.43
C ILE A 411 -6.91 -20.50 -6.34
N PRO A 412 -7.46 -20.62 -5.11
CA PRO A 412 -6.84 -21.41 -4.05
C PRO A 412 -6.90 -22.90 -4.36
N THR A 413 -5.77 -23.59 -4.21
CA THR A 413 -5.66 -25.06 -4.16
C THR A 413 -4.93 -25.48 -2.90
N ASN A 414 -5.59 -26.25 -2.03
CA ASN A 414 -4.98 -26.77 -0.81
C ASN A 414 -4.15 -28.02 -1.16
N VAL A 415 -2.83 -27.89 -1.19
CA VAL A 415 -1.90 -28.99 -1.50
C VAL A 415 -1.53 -29.69 -0.21
N LYS A 416 -2.19 -30.82 0.11
CA LYS A 416 -1.83 -31.66 1.25
C LYS A 416 -0.47 -32.32 1.00
N LEU A 417 0.56 -31.79 1.65
CA LEU A 417 1.92 -32.30 1.61
C LEU A 417 2.09 -33.47 2.59
N VAL A 418 3.15 -34.23 2.39
CA VAL A 418 3.58 -35.30 3.29
C VAL A 418 5.06 -35.15 3.61
N TYR A 419 5.52 -35.86 4.65
CA TYR A 419 6.90 -35.87 5.14
C TYR A 419 8.01 -35.81 4.06
N ASN A 420 7.81 -36.48 2.92
CA ASN A 420 8.77 -36.56 1.82
C ASN A 420 8.26 -35.92 0.50
N SER A 421 7.32 -34.97 0.57
CA SER A 421 6.91 -34.18 -0.60
C SER A 421 8.08 -33.35 -1.14
N PRO A 422 8.39 -33.38 -2.44
CA PRO A 422 9.39 -32.51 -3.05
C PRO A 422 8.87 -31.07 -3.18
N ILE A 423 9.78 -30.10 -3.26
CA ILE A 423 9.42 -28.67 -3.50
C ILE A 423 8.64 -28.46 -4.81
N THR A 424 8.80 -29.36 -5.79
CA THR A 424 8.01 -29.35 -7.02
C THR A 424 6.50 -29.49 -6.78
N ASP A 425 6.07 -30.04 -5.64
CA ASP A 425 4.65 -30.10 -5.26
C ASP A 425 4.06 -28.69 -5.04
N ILE A 426 4.87 -27.71 -4.62
CA ILE A 426 4.44 -26.32 -4.40
C ILE A 426 4.84 -25.38 -5.54
N GLU A 427 5.92 -25.66 -6.29
CA GLU A 427 6.36 -24.81 -7.41
C GLU A 427 5.68 -25.15 -8.75
N SER A 428 5.22 -26.39 -8.95
CA SER A 428 4.53 -26.79 -10.18
C SER A 428 3.09 -26.29 -10.22
N GLY A 429 2.70 -25.55 -11.25
CA GLY A 429 1.31 -25.13 -11.46
C GLY A 429 0.77 -24.12 -10.44
N GLY A 430 1.64 -23.32 -9.81
CA GLY A 430 1.26 -22.12 -9.07
C GLY A 430 0.88 -20.95 -10.00
N SER A 431 0.93 -19.74 -9.47
CA SER A 431 0.78 -18.53 -10.30
C SER A 431 1.94 -18.37 -11.27
N LYS A 432 1.64 -17.87 -12.48
CA LYS A 432 2.64 -17.71 -13.55
C LYS A 432 2.60 -16.32 -14.18
N LEU A 433 3.75 -15.87 -14.65
CA LEU A 433 3.90 -14.72 -15.52
C LEU A 433 3.84 -15.15 -16.99
N ILE A 434 3.23 -14.34 -17.87
CA ILE A 434 3.22 -14.52 -19.33
C ILE A 434 3.63 -13.22 -20.04
N ASN A 435 4.39 -13.38 -21.12
CA ASN A 435 4.83 -12.30 -22.00
C ASN A 435 3.77 -11.95 -23.07
#